data_AF-A0A1Y4RDF3-F1
#
_entry.id   AF-A0A1Y4RDF3-F1
#
_cell.length_a   1.000
_cell.length_b   1.000
_cell.length_c   1.000
_cell.angle_alpha   90.00
_cell.angle_beta   90.00
_cell.angle_gamma   90.00
#
_symmetry.space_group_name_H-M   'P 1'
#
loop_
_entity.id
_entity.type
_entity.pdbx_description
1 polymer ?
#
loop_
_entity_poly.entity_id
_entity_poly.type
_entity_poly.pdbx_seq_one_letter_code
_entity_poly.pdbx_strand_id
1 'polypeptide(L)'
;MKIITKLLDALRLDSAEKSESGLKISSQNTMPDAQTIYFKNGKIYDVYPTDETSWYDAKYLISDGIFYDLEDKKSLASIPVPSFKENNLFEGYGITGSLEYVLKMKAANLRNKGKIEESDCIYKRLHLFMSASDNGYQEKDYLNYSRILLREGRFEEFEAEEKRIKEYLKTVKTCGETFDFYNIKEQLMHKTLSDCKRFGTDYIMMSAHCDCCEECNKLQGRVYSISGKSKIFPKLPDKIRKTGQVHEGCRHHFSAYFFHNDGEDTVFNKMGEHVDAIKASQRPFVDDRSEEEKQNYLDFLKSQEGEKVKKEDEIVYYHLVKKLPDIAPKSFSAYRRMKNSRSKNFLKLVEAAKEYGINIDLD
;
A
#
# COMPACT_ATOMS: atom_id res chain seq x y z
N MET A 1 12.04 41.84 2.80
CA MET A 1 12.16 40.82 3.87
C MET A 1 11.45 41.17 5.18
N LYS A 2 11.38 42.42 5.67
CA LYS A 2 10.72 42.77 6.96
C LYS A 2 9.19 42.86 6.95
N ILE A 3 8.56 42.96 5.78
CA ILE A 3 7.08 43.06 5.66
C ILE A 3 6.42 41.68 5.67
N ILE A 4 7.06 40.68 5.05
CA ILE A 4 6.56 39.29 5.01
C ILE A 4 6.61 38.64 6.40
N THR A 5 7.62 38.97 7.21
CA THR A 5 7.73 38.49 8.60
C THR A 5 6.63 39.05 9.49
N LYS A 6 6.30 40.35 9.38
CA LYS A 6 5.16 40.92 10.11
C LYS A 6 3.82 40.33 9.71
N LEU A 7 3.63 39.97 8.43
CA LEU A 7 2.40 39.34 7.96
C LEU A 7 2.27 37.89 8.47
N LEU A 8 3.39 37.14 8.52
CA LEU A 8 3.45 35.78 9.07
C LEU A 8 3.25 35.76 10.59
N ASP A 9 3.77 36.76 11.31
CA ASP A 9 3.57 36.87 12.75
C ASP A 9 2.13 37.30 13.11
N ALA A 10 1.51 38.15 12.31
CA ALA A 10 0.08 38.49 12.45
C ALA A 10 -0.84 37.29 12.18
N LEU A 11 -0.54 36.47 11.17
CA LEU A 11 -1.28 35.23 10.88
C LEU A 11 -1.08 34.16 11.97
N ARG A 12 0.08 34.14 12.63
CA ARG A 12 0.34 33.27 13.79
C ARG A 12 -0.44 33.72 15.02
N LEU A 13 -0.55 35.02 15.26
CA LEU A 13 -1.33 35.56 16.38
C LEU A 13 -2.84 35.36 16.18
N ASP A 14 -3.37 35.56 14.97
CA ASP A 14 -4.80 35.33 14.67
C ASP A 14 -5.21 33.85 14.70
N SER A 15 -4.27 32.92 14.46
CA SER A 15 -4.50 31.48 14.65
C SER A 15 -4.48 31.03 16.12
N ALA A 16 -3.90 31.85 17.02
CA ALA A 16 -3.78 31.54 18.44
C ALA A 16 -5.01 31.95 19.26
N GLU A 17 -5.82 32.90 18.79
CA GLU A 17 -7.00 33.40 19.52
C GLU A 17 -8.34 32.78 19.08
N LYS A 18 -8.33 31.81 18.16
CA LYS A 18 -9.53 31.02 17.78
C LYS A 18 -9.24 29.52 17.74
N SER A 19 -8.81 28.95 18.86
CA SER A 19 -8.99 27.53 19.15
C SER A 19 -9.01 27.21 20.65
N GLU A 20 -9.70 28.03 21.45
CA GLU A 20 -10.11 27.61 22.80
C GLU A 20 -11.34 26.68 22.73
N SER A 21 -11.10 25.44 22.27
CA SER A 21 -11.93 24.30 22.67
C SER A 21 -11.14 23.00 22.78
N GLY A 22 -9.81 23.06 22.86
CA GLY A 22 -8.97 21.94 23.28
C GLY A 22 -8.78 21.99 24.79
N LEU A 23 -9.45 21.12 25.54
CA LEU A 23 -9.18 20.93 26.97
C LEU A 23 -7.72 20.49 27.13
N LYS A 24 -6.84 21.41 27.57
CA LYS A 24 -5.54 21.05 28.14
C LYS A 24 -5.81 20.40 29.49
N ILE A 25 -5.42 19.13 29.62
CA ILE A 25 -5.59 18.39 30.88
C ILE A 25 -4.55 18.90 31.88
N SER A 26 -5.02 19.62 32.91
CA SER A 26 -4.28 19.81 34.16
C SER A 26 -4.19 18.48 34.91
N SER A 27 -3.06 18.25 35.59
CA SER A 27 -2.62 17.00 36.22
C SER A 27 -3.47 16.47 37.40
N GLN A 28 -4.79 16.70 37.44
CA GLN A 28 -5.69 16.21 38.51
C GLN A 28 -7.13 15.90 38.04
N ASN A 29 -7.35 15.41 36.82
CA ASN A 29 -8.67 14.85 36.45
C ASN A 29 -8.63 13.33 36.49
N THR A 30 -9.56 12.76 37.26
CA THR A 30 -9.90 11.34 37.36
C THR A 30 -9.75 10.60 36.04
N MET A 31 -8.96 9.53 36.06
CA MET A 31 -8.83 8.59 34.95
C MET A 31 -10.23 8.19 34.47
N PRO A 32 -10.54 8.26 33.17
CA PRO A 32 -11.85 7.89 32.69
C PRO A 32 -12.14 6.42 33.00
N ASP A 33 -13.34 6.10 33.53
CA ASP A 33 -13.82 4.72 33.78
C ASP A 33 -13.99 3.87 32.49
N ALA A 34 -13.40 4.30 31.37
CA ALA A 34 -13.49 3.62 30.09
C ALA A 34 -12.11 3.42 29.47
N GLN A 35 -12.01 2.39 28.64
CA GLN A 35 -10.77 2.00 28.01
C GLN A 35 -10.16 3.17 27.20
N THR A 36 -8.90 3.46 27.47
CA THR A 36 -8.13 4.59 26.93
C THR A 36 -6.81 4.11 26.37
N ILE A 37 -6.47 4.57 25.16
CA ILE A 37 -5.22 4.24 24.48
C ILE A 37 -4.33 5.47 24.34
N TYR A 38 -3.04 5.31 24.62
CA TYR A 38 -2.11 6.43 24.71
C TYR A 38 -1.04 6.34 23.62
N PHE A 39 -0.86 7.44 22.89
CA PHE A 39 0.05 7.55 21.76
C PHE A 39 1.04 8.70 21.91
N LYS A 40 2.25 8.45 21.42
CA LYS A 40 3.31 9.45 21.27
C LYS A 40 3.93 9.28 19.89
N ASN A 41 3.91 10.32 19.06
CA ASN A 41 4.41 10.31 17.69
C ASN A 41 3.83 9.15 16.85
N GLY A 42 2.51 8.95 16.96
CA GLY A 42 1.80 7.90 16.22
C GLY A 42 2.02 6.47 16.72
N LYS A 43 2.71 6.28 17.85
CA LYS A 43 2.91 4.95 18.46
C LYS A 43 2.26 4.83 19.81
N ILE A 44 1.62 3.69 20.03
CA ILE A 44 1.09 3.36 21.35
C ILE A 44 2.24 3.23 22.36
N TYR A 45 2.05 3.76 23.57
CA TYR A 45 2.98 3.59 24.68
C TYR A 45 2.32 3.12 25.97
N ASP A 46 0.99 3.21 26.07
CA ASP A 46 0.23 2.75 27.23
C ASP A 46 -1.23 2.45 26.85
N VAL A 47 -1.87 1.60 27.65
CA VAL A 47 -3.29 1.26 27.57
C VAL A 47 -3.85 1.17 28.98
N TYR A 48 -5.03 1.77 29.18
CA TYR A 48 -5.77 1.67 30.42
C TYR A 48 -7.17 1.08 30.17
N PRO A 49 -7.64 0.10 30.97
CA PRO A 49 -6.84 -0.66 31.94
C PRO A 49 -5.83 -1.58 31.22
N THR A 50 -4.69 -1.84 31.88
CA THR A 50 -3.48 -2.44 31.27
C THR A 50 -3.63 -3.95 30.98
N ASP A 51 -4.61 -4.61 31.58
CA ASP A 51 -4.89 -6.05 31.47
C ASP A 51 -5.85 -6.41 30.34
N GLU A 52 -6.27 -5.44 29.52
CA GLU A 52 -7.17 -5.69 28.40
C GLU A 52 -6.49 -6.40 27.22
N THR A 53 -7.13 -7.47 26.75
CA THR A 53 -6.62 -8.29 25.64
C THR A 53 -6.74 -7.62 24.26
N SER A 54 -7.58 -6.59 24.15
CA SER A 54 -7.80 -5.82 22.93
C SER A 54 -8.16 -4.38 23.27
N TRP A 55 -7.53 -3.43 22.60
CA TRP A 55 -7.71 -1.98 22.82
C TRP A 55 -8.25 -1.23 21.60
N TYR A 56 -8.62 -1.94 20.54
CA TYR A 56 -9.17 -1.33 19.31
C TYR A 56 -10.58 -0.77 19.47
N ASP A 57 -11.26 -1.11 20.57
CA ASP A 57 -12.58 -0.59 20.88
C ASP A 57 -12.56 0.49 21.96
N ALA A 58 -11.36 0.94 22.35
CA ALA A 58 -11.18 2.01 23.32
C ALA A 58 -12.10 3.19 23.02
N LYS A 59 -12.68 3.75 24.08
CA LYS A 59 -13.55 4.92 23.97
C LYS A 59 -12.71 6.18 23.79
N TYR A 60 -11.55 6.24 24.44
CA TYR A 60 -10.72 7.44 24.44
C TYR A 60 -9.34 7.17 23.84
N LEU A 61 -8.82 8.19 23.17
CA LEU A 61 -7.46 8.26 22.64
C LEU A 61 -6.77 9.48 23.24
N ILE A 62 -5.57 9.30 23.78
CA ILE A 62 -4.68 10.41 24.11
C ILE A 62 -3.50 10.36 23.14
N SER A 63 -3.44 11.27 22.17
CA SER A 63 -2.32 11.37 21.22
C SER A 63 -1.52 12.62 21.49
N ASP A 64 -0.23 12.46 21.78
CA ASP A 64 0.70 13.56 22.03
C ASP A 64 0.22 14.52 23.12
N GLY A 65 -0.42 13.96 24.15
CA GLY A 65 -0.96 14.68 25.30
C GLY A 65 -2.33 15.34 25.08
N ILE A 66 -2.94 15.17 23.91
CA ILE A 66 -4.28 15.69 23.60
C ILE A 66 -5.30 14.57 23.66
N PHE A 67 -6.43 14.83 24.32
CA PHE A 67 -7.52 13.87 24.52
C PHE A 67 -8.56 13.93 23.40
N TYR A 68 -9.01 12.76 22.97
CA TYR A 68 -10.04 12.57 21.95
C TYR A 68 -11.02 11.48 22.39
N ASP A 69 -12.32 11.77 22.26
CA ASP A 69 -13.39 10.76 22.28
C ASP A 69 -13.49 10.12 20.89
N LEU A 70 -13.29 8.79 20.83
CA LEU A 70 -13.34 8.00 19.60
C LEU A 70 -14.75 7.57 19.21
N GLU A 71 -15.76 8.03 19.95
CA GLU A 71 -17.18 7.86 19.63
C GLU A 71 -17.89 9.21 19.37
N ASP A 72 -17.17 10.33 19.44
CA ASP A 72 -17.66 11.64 19.03
C ASP A 72 -17.07 12.07 17.67
N LYS A 73 -17.96 12.44 16.74
CA LYS A 73 -17.58 12.78 15.37
C LYS A 73 -16.70 14.02 15.28
N LYS A 74 -16.91 15.05 16.12
CA LYS A 74 -16.11 16.29 16.08
C LYS A 74 -14.70 16.02 16.59
N SER A 75 -14.60 15.26 17.68
CA SER A 75 -13.35 14.78 18.24
C SER A 75 -12.56 13.96 17.22
N LEU A 76 -13.17 12.95 16.59
CA LEU A 76 -12.55 12.15 15.53
C LEU A 76 -12.04 13.01 14.35
N ALA A 77 -12.82 14.00 13.92
CA ALA A 77 -12.43 14.91 12.85
C ALA A 77 -11.24 15.81 13.23
N SER A 78 -11.02 16.05 14.52
CA SER A 78 -9.97 16.92 15.03
C SER A 78 -8.62 16.24 15.26
N ILE A 79 -8.56 14.90 15.27
CA ILE A 79 -7.32 14.15 15.50
C ILE A 79 -6.28 14.55 14.43
N PRO A 80 -5.12 15.13 14.80
CA PRO A 80 -4.09 15.50 13.86
C PRO A 80 -3.34 14.26 13.36
N VAL A 81 -2.76 14.36 12.16
CA VAL A 81 -1.79 13.35 11.70
C VAL A 81 -0.49 13.59 12.46
N PRO A 82 0.00 12.64 13.25
CA PRO A 82 1.23 12.83 14.03
C PRO A 82 2.46 12.78 13.12
N SER A 83 3.57 13.31 13.61
CA SER A 83 4.88 13.04 13.02
C SER A 83 5.33 11.65 13.45
N PHE A 84 5.12 10.65 12.59
CA PHE A 84 5.53 9.28 12.87
C PHE A 84 7.06 9.19 12.97
N LYS A 85 7.58 8.62 14.06
CA LYS A 85 9.00 8.30 14.19
C LYS A 85 9.28 6.89 13.71
N GLU A 86 10.48 6.66 13.17
CA GLU A 86 10.94 5.35 12.67
C GLU A 86 10.55 4.20 13.60
N ASN A 87 9.85 3.22 13.04
CA ASN A 87 9.38 2.03 13.74
C ASN A 87 10.47 0.96 13.75
N ASN A 88 10.94 0.57 14.94
CA ASN A 88 11.49 -0.76 15.10
C ASN A 88 10.30 -1.74 15.09
N LEU A 89 10.11 -2.41 13.96
CA LEU A 89 9.03 -3.38 13.76
C LEU A 89 9.06 -4.55 14.76
N PHE A 90 10.20 -4.77 15.42
CA PHE A 90 10.44 -5.87 16.34
C PHE A 90 10.29 -5.48 17.83
N GLU A 91 9.96 -4.22 18.14
CA GLU A 91 9.78 -3.74 19.51
C GLU A 91 8.33 -3.36 19.83
N GLY A 92 7.93 -3.60 21.08
CA GLY A 92 6.63 -3.22 21.61
C GLY A 92 5.47 -3.85 20.83
N TYR A 93 4.55 -3.00 20.38
CA TYR A 93 3.34 -3.40 19.67
C TYR A 93 3.51 -3.47 18.15
N GLY A 94 4.72 -3.24 17.61
CA GLY A 94 5.00 -3.27 16.17
C GLY A 94 4.02 -2.45 15.33
N ILE A 95 3.64 -2.96 14.15
CA ILE A 95 2.69 -2.31 13.23
C ILE A 95 1.28 -2.20 13.86
N THR A 96 0.88 -3.17 14.67
CA THR A 96 -0.48 -3.21 15.24
C THR A 96 -0.70 -2.14 16.32
N GLY A 97 0.38 -1.58 16.87
CA GLY A 97 0.35 -0.43 17.78
C GLY A 97 0.49 0.94 17.09
N SER A 98 0.51 0.99 15.77
CA SER A 98 0.61 2.25 15.02
C SER A 98 -0.77 2.93 14.93
N LEU A 99 -0.82 4.26 15.07
CA LEU A 99 -2.07 5.02 15.24
C LEU A 99 -3.06 4.81 14.09
N GLU A 100 -2.59 4.84 12.85
CA GLU A 100 -3.39 4.55 11.66
C GLU A 100 -4.00 3.14 11.69
N TYR A 101 -3.25 2.15 12.18
CA TYR A 101 -3.75 0.78 12.28
C TYR A 101 -4.85 0.71 13.34
N VAL A 102 -4.63 1.33 14.49
CA VAL A 102 -5.62 1.38 15.57
C VAL A 102 -6.88 2.16 15.15
N LEU A 103 -6.73 3.28 14.46
CA LEU A 103 -7.85 4.04 13.89
C LEU A 103 -8.62 3.21 12.85
N LYS A 104 -7.94 2.47 11.99
CA LYS A 104 -8.57 1.54 11.03
C LYS A 104 -9.43 0.49 11.76
N MET A 105 -8.89 -0.12 12.81
CA MET A 105 -9.62 -1.12 13.60
C MET A 105 -10.80 -0.50 14.35
N LYS A 106 -10.62 0.69 14.95
CA LYS A 106 -11.71 1.44 15.60
C LYS A 106 -12.82 1.77 14.61
N ALA A 107 -12.48 2.21 13.39
CA ALA A 107 -13.46 2.52 12.36
C ALA A 107 -14.30 1.29 11.97
N ALA A 108 -13.70 0.11 11.89
CA ALA A 108 -14.41 -1.14 11.67
C ALA A 108 -15.34 -1.48 12.86
N ASN A 109 -14.86 -1.33 14.10
CA ASN A 109 -15.65 -1.61 15.31
C ASN A 109 -16.86 -0.66 15.44
N LEU A 110 -16.68 0.63 15.19
CA LEU A 110 -17.77 1.62 15.15
C LEU A 110 -18.83 1.23 14.13
N ARG A 111 -18.40 0.83 12.92
CA ARG A 111 -19.30 0.39 11.86
C ARG A 111 -20.11 -0.85 12.25
N ASN A 112 -19.48 -1.84 12.88
CA ASN A 112 -20.14 -3.04 13.39
C ASN A 112 -21.18 -2.72 14.49
N LYS A 113 -20.99 -1.62 15.23
CA LYS A 113 -21.93 -1.10 16.24
C LYS A 113 -23.03 -0.21 15.65
N GLY A 114 -23.07 -0.03 14.33
CA GLY A 114 -24.03 0.86 13.66
C GLY A 114 -23.67 2.35 13.72
N LYS A 115 -22.48 2.71 14.21
CA LYS A 115 -21.94 4.08 14.24
C LYS A 115 -21.27 4.43 12.90
N ILE A 116 -22.11 4.49 11.87
CA ILE A 116 -21.69 4.61 10.45
C ILE A 116 -21.00 5.94 10.19
N GLU A 117 -21.50 7.04 10.76
CA GLU A 117 -20.95 8.37 10.49
C GLU A 117 -19.59 8.59 11.15
N GLU A 118 -19.39 8.04 12.35
CA GLU A 118 -18.14 8.07 13.10
C GLU A 118 -17.08 7.21 12.39
N SER A 119 -17.49 6.03 11.90
CA SER A 119 -16.65 5.18 11.04
C SER A 119 -16.22 5.92 9.77
N ASP A 120 -17.17 6.55 9.06
CA ASP A 120 -16.90 7.36 7.87
C ASP A 120 -15.93 8.50 8.16
N CYS A 121 -16.06 9.14 9.31
CA CYS A 121 -15.17 10.23 9.74
C CYS A 121 -13.70 9.78 9.79
N ILE A 122 -13.44 8.57 10.32
CA ILE A 122 -12.08 8.02 10.37
C ILE A 122 -11.62 7.59 8.98
N TYR A 123 -12.42 6.79 8.27
CA TYR A 123 -12.01 6.23 6.98
C TYR A 123 -11.72 7.30 5.92
N LYS A 124 -12.50 8.38 5.88
CA LYS A 124 -12.28 9.52 4.97
C LYS A 124 -10.89 10.16 5.13
N ARG A 125 -10.27 10.06 6.32
CA ARG A 125 -8.97 10.65 6.63
C ARG A 125 -7.84 9.63 6.76
N LEU A 126 -8.17 8.33 6.83
CA LEU A 126 -7.21 7.25 7.12
C LEU A 126 -6.00 7.24 6.16
N HIS A 127 -6.22 7.53 4.88
CA HIS A 127 -5.16 7.65 3.88
C HIS A 127 -4.04 8.63 4.28
N LEU A 128 -4.36 9.72 4.99
CA LEU A 128 -3.36 10.70 5.45
C LEU A 128 -2.45 10.09 6.51
N PHE A 129 -3.03 9.34 7.45
CA PHE A 129 -2.28 8.65 8.51
C PHE A 129 -1.43 7.52 7.93
N MET A 130 -1.98 6.76 6.97
CA MET A 130 -1.26 5.68 6.29
C MET A 130 -0.05 6.18 5.49
N SER A 131 -0.17 7.33 4.80
CA SER A 131 0.98 7.91 4.10
C SER A 131 2.02 8.44 5.07
N ALA A 132 1.60 9.08 6.16
CA ALA A 132 2.51 9.63 7.15
C ALA A 132 3.24 8.54 7.96
N SER A 133 2.63 7.37 8.17
CA SER A 133 3.30 6.25 8.86
C SER A 133 4.32 5.52 8.01
N ASP A 134 4.20 5.61 6.68
CA ASP A 134 5.09 5.00 5.70
C ASP A 134 5.35 3.49 5.91
N ASN A 135 4.34 2.78 6.43
CA ASN A 135 4.40 1.34 6.74
C ASN A 135 4.33 0.43 5.48
N GLY A 136 4.69 0.92 4.29
CA GLY A 136 4.79 0.11 3.06
C GLY A 136 3.45 -0.30 2.43
N TYR A 137 2.37 0.44 2.70
CA TYR A 137 1.04 0.15 2.16
C TYR A 137 0.96 0.15 0.63
N GLN A 138 0.13 -0.73 0.10
CA GLN A 138 -0.15 -0.85 -1.33
C GLN A 138 -1.41 -0.06 -1.70
N GLU A 139 -1.63 0.24 -2.99
CA GLU A 139 -2.81 0.99 -3.46
C GLU A 139 -4.12 0.39 -2.95
N LYS A 140 -4.23 -0.95 -2.97
CA LYS A 140 -5.41 -1.67 -2.46
C LYS A 140 -5.74 -1.36 -1.00
N ASP A 141 -4.73 -1.01 -0.19
CA ASP A 141 -4.92 -0.71 1.23
C ASP A 141 -5.53 0.68 1.42
N TYR A 142 -5.15 1.64 0.57
CA TYR A 142 -5.75 2.97 0.52
C TYR A 142 -7.19 2.94 -0.01
N LEU A 143 -7.51 2.00 -0.91
CA LEU A 143 -8.85 1.80 -1.47
C LEU A 143 -9.80 0.99 -0.57
N ASN A 144 -9.42 0.68 0.68
CA ASN A 144 -10.28 -0.08 1.58
C ASN A 144 -11.63 0.63 1.84
N TYR A 145 -11.63 1.95 1.97
CA TYR A 145 -12.87 2.69 2.24
C TYR A 145 -13.81 2.72 1.02
N SER A 146 -13.30 2.93 -0.19
CA SER A 146 -14.13 2.86 -1.40
C SER A 146 -14.80 1.48 -1.52
N ARG A 147 -14.08 0.40 -1.21
CA ARG A 147 -14.66 -0.96 -1.16
C ARG A 147 -15.77 -1.10 -0.11
N ILE A 148 -15.64 -0.47 1.06
CA ILE A 148 -16.72 -0.46 2.06
C ILE A 148 -17.97 0.22 1.50
N LEU A 149 -17.81 1.39 0.85
CA LEU A 149 -18.91 2.12 0.21
C LEU A 149 -19.60 1.29 -0.88
N LEU A 150 -18.84 0.54 -1.68
CA LEU A 150 -19.37 -0.38 -2.68
C LEU A 150 -20.27 -1.45 -2.03
N ARG A 151 -19.82 -2.08 -0.94
CA ARG A 151 -20.58 -3.12 -0.22
C ARG A 151 -21.89 -2.61 0.35
N GLU A 152 -21.93 -1.33 0.68
CA GLU A 152 -23.10 -0.64 1.21
C GLU A 152 -24.04 -0.12 0.13
N GLY A 153 -23.68 -0.30 -1.15
CA GLY A 153 -24.45 0.20 -2.30
C GLY A 153 -24.41 1.72 -2.43
N ARG A 154 -23.38 2.38 -1.88
CA ARG A 154 -23.11 3.82 -1.99
C ARG A 154 -22.25 4.08 -3.23
N PHE A 155 -22.77 3.76 -4.41
CA PHE A 155 -21.97 3.66 -5.65
C PHE A 155 -21.32 5.00 -6.07
N GLU A 156 -22.06 6.11 -6.00
CA GLU A 156 -21.51 7.43 -6.33
C GLU A 156 -20.35 7.81 -5.40
N GLU A 157 -20.47 7.51 -4.10
CA GLU A 157 -19.40 7.76 -3.13
C GLU A 157 -18.22 6.82 -3.32
N PHE A 158 -18.46 5.56 -3.69
CA PHE A 158 -17.41 4.60 -4.06
C PHE A 158 -16.54 5.12 -5.21
N GLU A 159 -17.16 5.55 -6.31
CA GLU A 159 -16.45 6.06 -7.49
C GLU A 159 -15.69 7.36 -7.17
N ALA A 160 -16.35 8.28 -6.44
CA ALA A 160 -15.75 9.54 -6.02
C ALA A 160 -14.53 9.32 -5.12
N GLU A 161 -14.64 8.40 -4.15
CA GLU A 161 -13.56 8.08 -3.21
C GLU A 161 -12.39 7.37 -3.91
N GLU A 162 -12.66 6.41 -4.80
CA GLU A 162 -11.61 5.72 -5.56
C GLU A 162 -10.81 6.71 -6.41
N LYS A 163 -11.50 7.62 -7.12
CA LYS A 163 -10.86 8.68 -7.89
C LYS A 163 -10.03 9.60 -6.99
N ARG A 164 -10.60 10.04 -5.87
CA ARG A 164 -9.93 10.94 -4.91
C ARG A 164 -8.64 10.32 -4.37
N ILE A 165 -8.67 9.05 -3.99
CA ILE A 165 -7.50 8.33 -3.46
C ILE A 165 -6.43 8.13 -4.53
N LYS A 166 -6.80 7.74 -5.76
CA LYS A 166 -5.83 7.61 -6.86
C LYS A 166 -5.15 8.93 -7.18
N GLU A 167 -5.88 10.04 -7.14
CA GLU A 167 -5.33 11.39 -7.36
C GLU A 167 -4.41 11.81 -6.21
N TYR A 168 -4.79 11.49 -4.98
CA TYR A 168 -3.95 11.71 -3.81
C TYR A 168 -2.63 10.91 -3.91
N LEU A 169 -2.67 9.63 -4.29
CA LEU A 169 -1.48 8.78 -4.39
C LEU A 169 -0.45 9.29 -5.41
N LYS A 170 -0.87 10.06 -6.42
CA LYS A 170 0.06 10.75 -7.34
C LYS A 170 0.93 11.80 -6.65
N THR A 171 0.52 12.28 -5.46
CA THR A 171 1.22 13.29 -4.67
C THR A 171 2.02 12.69 -3.50
N VAL A 172 1.80 11.42 -3.19
CA VAL A 172 2.38 10.75 -2.03
C VAL A 172 3.83 10.37 -2.30
N LYS A 173 4.68 10.65 -1.31
CA LYS A 173 6.04 10.14 -1.22
C LYS A 173 6.12 8.98 -0.23
N THR A 174 6.97 7.99 -0.51
CA THR A 174 7.20 6.79 0.30
C THR A 174 8.69 6.63 0.64
N CYS A 175 8.99 5.73 1.57
CA CYS A 175 10.34 5.46 2.09
C CYS A 175 11.01 6.74 2.62
N GLY A 176 10.42 7.34 3.65
CA GLY A 176 10.91 8.57 4.29
C GLY A 176 10.83 9.77 3.35
N GLU A 177 9.69 9.95 2.68
CA GLU A 177 9.44 11.03 1.71
C GLU A 177 10.37 11.04 0.49
N THR A 178 11.01 9.92 0.18
CA THR A 178 12.04 9.84 -0.87
C THR A 178 11.46 9.60 -2.26
N PHE A 179 10.50 8.67 -2.40
CA PHE A 179 10.06 8.18 -3.71
C PHE A 179 8.60 8.46 -4.00
N ASP A 180 8.27 8.81 -5.24
CA ASP A 180 6.89 8.90 -5.71
C ASP A 180 6.24 7.51 -5.73
N PHE A 181 5.03 7.43 -5.19
CA PHE A 181 4.28 6.18 -5.06
C PHE A 181 4.19 5.38 -6.36
N TYR A 182 3.88 6.04 -7.49
CA TYR A 182 3.75 5.39 -8.80
C TYR A 182 5.05 5.29 -9.61
N ASN A 183 6.07 6.11 -9.31
CA ASN A 183 7.31 6.19 -10.10
C ASN A 183 8.53 5.58 -9.38
N ILE A 184 8.29 4.76 -8.35
CA ILE A 184 9.33 4.24 -7.46
C ILE A 184 10.47 3.50 -8.21
N LYS A 185 10.18 2.77 -9.28
CA LYS A 185 11.19 1.97 -10.01
C LYS A 185 12.26 2.83 -10.69
N GLU A 186 11.84 3.89 -11.39
CA GLU A 186 12.76 4.82 -12.05
C GLU A 186 13.62 5.56 -11.02
N GLN A 187 12.99 6.03 -9.94
CA GLN A 187 13.69 6.77 -8.89
C GLN A 187 14.65 5.89 -8.08
N LEU A 188 14.28 4.64 -7.82
CA LEU A 188 15.19 3.64 -7.23
C LEU A 188 16.39 3.39 -8.13
N MET A 189 16.20 3.27 -9.46
CA MET A 189 17.32 3.14 -10.38
C MET A 189 18.24 4.37 -10.34
N HIS A 190 17.69 5.58 -10.37
CA HIS A 190 18.48 6.81 -10.22
C HIS A 190 19.27 6.84 -8.91
N LYS A 191 18.64 6.43 -7.81
CA LYS A 191 19.31 6.29 -6.52
C LYS A 191 20.43 5.26 -6.59
N THR A 192 20.19 4.06 -7.12
CA THR A 192 21.20 3.01 -7.23
C THR A 192 22.39 3.48 -8.08
N LEU A 193 22.16 4.18 -9.19
CA LEU A 193 23.24 4.76 -10.01
C LEU A 193 24.02 5.84 -9.25
N SER A 194 23.34 6.67 -8.46
CA SER A 194 23.99 7.65 -7.58
C SER A 194 24.84 6.97 -6.49
N ASP A 195 24.33 5.89 -5.90
CA ASP A 195 25.04 5.10 -4.89
C ASP A 195 26.27 4.41 -5.49
N CYS A 196 26.15 3.81 -6.68
CA CYS A 196 27.29 3.26 -7.42
C CYS A 196 28.39 4.31 -7.63
N LYS A 197 28.02 5.52 -8.07
CA LYS A 197 28.96 6.65 -8.22
C LYS A 197 29.60 7.03 -6.87
N ARG A 198 28.80 7.12 -5.80
CA ARG A 198 29.26 7.47 -4.45
C ARG A 198 30.27 6.45 -3.91
N PHE A 199 30.01 5.16 -4.12
CA PHE A 199 30.86 4.08 -3.62
C PHE A 199 31.98 3.67 -4.60
N GLY A 200 32.08 4.33 -5.76
CA GLY A 200 33.15 4.09 -6.72
C GLY A 200 33.05 2.75 -7.46
N THR A 201 31.84 2.14 -7.53
CA THR A 201 31.62 0.92 -8.31
C THR A 201 30.97 1.25 -9.66
N ASP A 202 31.43 0.56 -10.71
CA ASP A 202 30.80 0.59 -12.05
C ASP A 202 29.75 -0.52 -12.21
N TYR A 203 29.49 -1.31 -11.16
CA TYR A 203 28.73 -2.54 -11.26
C TYR A 203 27.40 -2.47 -10.54
N ILE A 204 26.39 -3.04 -11.18
CA ILE A 204 25.03 -3.18 -10.65
C ILE A 204 24.57 -4.62 -10.89
N MET A 205 23.88 -5.19 -9.92
CA MET A 205 23.29 -6.52 -10.02
C MET A 205 21.79 -6.40 -10.30
N MET A 206 21.30 -7.22 -11.23
CA MET A 206 19.87 -7.44 -11.46
C MET A 206 19.42 -8.68 -10.69
N SER A 207 18.32 -8.56 -9.93
CA SER A 207 17.71 -9.69 -9.22
C SER A 207 17.33 -10.84 -10.16
N ALA A 208 17.04 -12.03 -9.61
CA ALA A 208 16.55 -13.18 -10.36
C ALA A 208 15.37 -13.87 -9.65
N HIS A 209 14.44 -14.42 -10.42
CA HIS A 209 13.30 -15.22 -9.96
C HIS A 209 12.77 -16.17 -11.06
N CYS A 210 12.12 -17.27 -10.65
CA CYS A 210 11.74 -18.41 -11.50
C CYS A 210 10.41 -18.26 -12.27
N ASP A 211 9.75 -17.11 -12.16
CA ASP A 211 8.41 -16.86 -12.70
C ASP A 211 8.37 -15.58 -13.57
N CYS A 212 9.43 -15.35 -14.35
CA CYS A 212 9.57 -14.19 -15.23
C CYS A 212 9.27 -14.48 -16.71
N CYS A 213 9.09 -13.41 -17.49
CA CYS A 213 8.90 -13.48 -18.93
C CYS A 213 10.20 -13.83 -19.68
N GLU A 214 10.07 -14.16 -20.96
CA GLU A 214 11.21 -14.48 -21.84
C GLU A 214 12.28 -13.36 -21.86
N GLU A 215 11.85 -12.11 -22.02
CA GLU A 215 12.77 -10.97 -22.12
C GLU A 215 13.57 -10.76 -20.84
N CYS A 216 12.89 -10.85 -19.70
CA CYS A 216 13.52 -10.74 -18.39
C CYS A 216 14.48 -11.90 -18.13
N ASN A 217 14.11 -13.13 -18.53
CA ASN A 217 14.93 -14.30 -18.24
C ASN A 217 16.33 -14.23 -18.89
N LYS A 218 16.40 -13.65 -20.09
CA LYS A 218 17.68 -13.40 -20.78
C LYS A 218 18.63 -12.50 -19.98
N LEU A 219 18.07 -11.59 -19.17
CA LEU A 219 18.79 -10.49 -18.51
C LEU A 219 19.02 -10.70 -17.00
N GLN A 220 18.13 -11.40 -16.31
CA GLN A 220 18.17 -11.55 -14.85
C GLN A 220 19.41 -12.30 -14.33
N GLY A 221 19.73 -12.12 -13.05
CA GLY A 221 20.79 -12.88 -12.36
C GLY A 221 22.18 -12.58 -12.90
N ARG A 222 22.42 -11.32 -13.28
CA ARG A 222 23.69 -10.85 -13.85
C ARG A 222 24.15 -9.59 -13.16
N VAL A 223 25.46 -9.42 -13.14
CA VAL A 223 26.12 -8.15 -12.91
C VAL A 223 26.31 -7.45 -14.26
N TYR A 224 26.06 -6.15 -14.28
CA TYR A 224 26.22 -5.28 -15.43
C TYR A 224 27.20 -4.16 -15.13
N SER A 225 27.98 -3.77 -16.14
CA SER A 225 28.78 -2.55 -16.15
C SER A 225 27.93 -1.36 -16.59
N ILE A 226 27.89 -0.33 -15.75
CA ILE A 226 27.16 0.91 -16.00
C ILE A 226 27.82 1.69 -17.14
N SER A 227 29.16 1.79 -17.13
CA SER A 227 29.93 2.48 -18.16
C SER A 227 30.03 1.71 -19.48
N GLY A 228 29.87 0.38 -19.44
CA GLY A 228 30.12 -0.52 -20.56
C GLY A 228 31.62 -0.74 -20.88
N LYS A 229 32.54 -0.26 -20.03
CA LYS A 229 33.99 -0.41 -20.23
C LYS A 229 34.55 -1.73 -19.70
N SER A 230 33.77 -2.43 -18.89
CA SER A 230 34.14 -3.73 -18.35
C SER A 230 34.36 -4.76 -19.45
N LYS A 231 35.44 -5.55 -19.31
CA LYS A 231 35.71 -6.72 -20.14
C LYS A 231 35.11 -8.02 -19.58
N ILE A 232 34.61 -7.98 -18.34
CA ILE A 232 34.15 -9.14 -17.58
C ILE A 232 32.62 -9.21 -17.62
N PHE A 233 31.98 -8.13 -17.16
CA PHE A 233 30.54 -7.95 -17.13
C PHE A 233 30.00 -7.20 -18.36
N PRO A 234 28.83 -7.58 -18.90
CA PRO A 234 28.19 -6.92 -20.03
C PRO A 234 27.74 -5.49 -19.68
N LYS A 235 27.55 -4.65 -20.71
CA LYS A 235 27.00 -3.29 -20.55
C LYS A 235 25.53 -3.37 -20.08
N LEU A 236 25.17 -2.53 -19.11
CA LEU A 236 23.78 -2.33 -18.70
C LEU A 236 22.93 -1.77 -19.87
N PRO A 237 21.81 -2.42 -20.23
CA PRO A 237 20.93 -1.90 -21.29
C PRO A 237 20.43 -0.49 -20.99
N ASP A 238 20.48 0.40 -21.99
CA ASP A 238 20.16 1.83 -21.80
C ASP A 238 18.70 2.07 -21.37
N LYS A 239 17.75 1.23 -21.82
CA LYS A 239 16.35 1.25 -21.35
C LYS A 239 16.29 1.03 -19.83
N ILE A 240 16.92 -0.04 -19.33
CA ILE A 240 16.96 -0.37 -17.90
C ILE A 240 17.64 0.74 -17.11
N ARG A 241 18.78 1.25 -17.61
CA ARG A 241 19.50 2.35 -16.96
C ARG A 241 18.64 3.59 -16.78
N LYS A 242 17.70 3.84 -17.70
CA LYS A 242 16.83 5.01 -17.68
C LYS A 242 15.54 4.80 -16.88
N THR A 243 14.93 3.63 -16.96
CA THR A 243 13.59 3.38 -16.38
C THR A 243 13.61 2.53 -15.11
N GLY A 244 14.73 1.86 -14.80
CA GLY A 244 14.77 0.84 -13.76
C GLY A 244 13.99 -0.42 -14.09
N GLN A 245 13.63 -0.64 -15.36
CA GLN A 245 12.75 -1.72 -15.79
C GLN A 245 13.19 -2.34 -17.12
N VAL A 246 13.03 -3.66 -17.25
CA VAL A 246 13.14 -4.37 -18.53
C VAL A 246 11.97 -4.00 -19.44
N HIS A 247 10.76 -4.09 -18.88
CA HIS A 247 9.49 -3.69 -19.48
C HIS A 247 8.54 -3.19 -18.38
N GLU A 248 7.45 -2.56 -18.79
CA GLU A 248 6.42 -2.08 -17.86
C GLU A 248 5.87 -3.26 -17.03
N GLY A 249 5.76 -3.08 -15.72
CA GLY A 249 5.28 -4.11 -14.79
C GLY A 249 6.27 -5.22 -14.45
N CYS A 250 7.51 -5.20 -14.93
CA CYS A 250 8.51 -6.21 -14.54
C CYS A 250 8.85 -6.11 -13.04
N ARG A 251 9.07 -7.26 -12.39
CA ARG A 251 9.26 -7.34 -10.92
C ARG A 251 10.72 -7.21 -10.45
N HIS A 252 11.67 -7.16 -11.38
CA HIS A 252 13.09 -7.07 -11.06
C HIS A 252 13.44 -5.80 -10.30
N HIS A 253 14.48 -5.90 -9.47
CA HIS A 253 15.11 -4.76 -8.82
C HIS A 253 16.61 -4.78 -9.07
N PHE A 254 17.26 -3.66 -8.79
CA PHE A 254 18.67 -3.45 -9.05
C PHE A 254 19.37 -2.90 -7.83
N SER A 255 20.55 -3.43 -7.53
CA SER A 255 21.37 -3.00 -6.39
C SER A 255 22.81 -2.78 -6.83
N ALA A 256 23.51 -1.86 -6.17
CA ALA A 256 24.95 -1.71 -6.36
C ALA A 256 25.65 -3.05 -6.11
N TYR A 257 26.67 -3.33 -6.91
CA TYR A 257 27.48 -4.54 -6.79
C TYR A 257 28.94 -4.17 -6.60
N PHE A 258 29.64 -4.87 -5.71
CA PHE A 258 31.07 -4.67 -5.44
C PHE A 258 31.80 -5.91 -5.89
N PHE A 259 32.66 -5.76 -6.90
CA PHE A 259 33.43 -6.85 -7.47
C PHE A 259 34.86 -6.78 -6.97
N HIS A 260 35.31 -7.82 -6.28
CA HIS A 260 36.60 -7.87 -5.60
C HIS A 260 37.66 -8.64 -6.39
N ASN A 261 37.24 -9.51 -7.31
CA ASN A 261 38.09 -10.37 -8.13
C ASN A 261 39.01 -11.28 -7.31
N ASP A 262 38.51 -11.77 -6.17
CA ASP A 262 39.19 -12.71 -5.27
C ASP A 262 38.75 -14.17 -5.49
N GLY A 263 37.74 -14.39 -6.33
CA GLY A 263 37.15 -15.70 -6.60
C GLY A 263 35.95 -16.05 -5.73
N GLU A 264 35.52 -15.15 -4.85
CA GLU A 264 34.37 -15.31 -3.96
C GLU A 264 33.16 -14.45 -4.37
N ASP A 265 33.30 -13.66 -5.44
CA ASP A 265 32.23 -12.84 -6.02
C ASP A 265 31.06 -13.70 -6.51
N THR A 266 29.92 -13.61 -5.80
CA THR A 266 28.70 -14.35 -6.14
C THR A 266 27.51 -13.44 -6.42
N VAL A 267 26.51 -13.99 -7.11
CA VAL A 267 25.16 -13.45 -7.27
C VAL A 267 24.13 -14.53 -6.98
N PHE A 268 22.88 -14.14 -6.72
CA PHE A 268 21.78 -15.09 -6.63
C PHE A 268 21.27 -15.49 -8.02
N ASN A 269 21.18 -16.79 -8.26
CA ASN A 269 20.47 -17.32 -9.43
C ASN A 269 18.94 -17.30 -9.20
N LYS A 270 18.17 -17.71 -10.21
CA LYS A 270 16.70 -17.76 -10.17
C LYS A 270 16.12 -18.78 -9.17
N MET A 271 16.96 -19.66 -8.62
CA MET A 271 16.63 -20.62 -7.54
C MET A 271 17.03 -20.11 -6.15
N GLY A 272 17.61 -18.92 -6.05
CA GLY A 272 18.08 -18.35 -4.78
C GLY A 272 19.43 -18.88 -4.31
N GLU A 273 20.17 -19.58 -5.17
CA GLU A 273 21.49 -20.12 -4.86
C GLU A 273 22.59 -19.11 -5.20
N HIS A 274 23.66 -19.09 -4.40
CA HIS A 274 24.86 -18.33 -4.72
C HIS A 274 25.61 -18.99 -5.87
N VAL A 275 25.83 -18.25 -6.95
CA VAL A 275 26.61 -18.69 -8.11
C VAL A 275 27.68 -17.66 -8.44
N ASP A 276 28.76 -18.13 -9.07
CA ASP A 276 29.87 -17.28 -9.55
C ASP A 276 29.35 -16.13 -10.42
N ALA A 277 29.66 -14.90 -10.02
CA ALA A 277 29.14 -13.70 -10.65
C ALA A 277 29.59 -13.54 -12.10
N ILE A 278 30.83 -13.94 -12.41
CA ILE A 278 31.39 -13.83 -13.77
C ILE A 278 30.67 -14.81 -14.69
N LYS A 279 30.61 -16.09 -14.30
CA LYS A 279 29.94 -17.15 -15.08
C LYS A 279 28.47 -16.83 -15.30
N ALA A 280 27.77 -16.40 -14.25
CA ALA A 280 26.36 -16.00 -14.35
C ALA A 280 26.16 -14.83 -15.32
N SER A 281 27.07 -13.85 -15.30
CA SER A 281 26.96 -12.64 -16.14
C SER A 281 27.40 -12.85 -17.59
N GLN A 282 28.25 -13.84 -17.86
CA GLN A 282 28.75 -14.18 -19.19
C GLN A 282 27.92 -15.26 -19.91
N ARG A 283 26.92 -15.86 -19.26
CA ARG A 283 26.03 -16.83 -19.90
C ARG A 283 25.35 -16.22 -21.15
N PRO A 284 25.01 -16.97 -22.20
CA PRO A 284 24.35 -16.42 -23.39
C PRO A 284 23.04 -15.68 -23.06
N PHE A 285 22.68 -14.67 -23.86
CA PHE A 285 21.40 -13.93 -23.71
C PHE A 285 20.24 -14.68 -24.37
N VAL A 286 20.03 -15.92 -23.93
CA VAL A 286 18.99 -16.82 -24.44
C VAL A 286 17.95 -17.09 -23.36
N ASP A 287 16.75 -17.47 -23.78
CA ASP A 287 15.74 -17.93 -22.83
C ASP A 287 16.07 -19.36 -22.41
N ASP A 288 16.52 -19.52 -21.17
CA ASP A 288 16.82 -20.80 -20.52
C ASP A 288 15.74 -21.24 -19.52
N ARG A 289 14.51 -20.71 -19.63
CA ARG A 289 13.38 -21.15 -18.80
C ARG A 289 13.05 -22.61 -19.07
N SER A 290 12.93 -23.38 -18.00
CA SER A 290 12.28 -24.69 -18.02
C SER A 290 10.79 -24.57 -18.36
N GLU A 291 10.15 -25.68 -18.71
CA GLU A 291 8.70 -25.71 -18.90
C GLU A 291 7.94 -25.34 -17.61
N GLU A 292 8.49 -25.68 -16.44
CA GLU A 292 7.95 -25.28 -15.15
C GLU A 292 8.01 -23.75 -14.96
N GLU A 293 9.12 -23.11 -15.30
CA GLU A 293 9.26 -21.65 -15.20
C GLU A 293 8.34 -20.91 -16.17
N LYS A 294 8.17 -21.45 -17.39
CA LYS A 294 7.19 -20.93 -18.35
C LYS A 294 5.77 -21.04 -17.78
N GLN A 295 5.44 -22.18 -17.16
CA GLN A 295 4.15 -22.40 -16.52
C GLN A 295 3.92 -21.46 -15.32
N ASN A 296 4.93 -21.27 -14.47
CA ASN A 296 4.88 -20.33 -13.35
C ASN A 296 4.59 -18.90 -13.81
N TYR A 297 5.24 -18.46 -14.90
CA TYR A 297 4.96 -17.16 -15.49
C TYR A 297 3.52 -17.05 -16.04
N LEU A 298 3.03 -18.09 -16.72
CA LEU A 298 1.63 -18.13 -17.20
C LEU A 298 0.63 -18.07 -16.04
N ASP A 299 0.89 -18.78 -14.94
CA ASP A 299 0.02 -18.78 -13.77
C ASP A 299 0.07 -17.45 -13.01
N PHE A 300 1.23 -16.78 -12.99
CA PHE A 300 1.33 -15.39 -12.55
C PHE A 300 0.44 -14.47 -13.39
N LEU A 301 0.49 -14.55 -14.72
CA LEU A 301 -0.35 -13.74 -15.61
C LEU A 301 -1.85 -14.02 -15.39
N LYS A 302 -2.24 -15.29 -15.26
CA LYS A 302 -3.63 -15.68 -14.93
C LYS A 302 -4.06 -15.13 -13.58
N SER A 303 -3.18 -15.12 -12.58
CA SER A 303 -3.47 -14.57 -11.26
C SER A 303 -3.69 -13.05 -11.32
N GLN A 304 -2.86 -12.32 -12.08
CA GLN A 304 -3.04 -10.88 -12.29
C GLN A 304 -4.37 -10.57 -12.98
N GLU A 305 -4.70 -11.31 -14.04
CA GLU A 305 -5.96 -11.12 -14.75
C GLU A 305 -7.17 -11.52 -13.88
N GLY A 306 -7.06 -12.63 -13.16
CA GLY A 306 -8.07 -13.09 -12.22
C GLY A 306 -8.37 -12.08 -11.11
N GLU A 307 -7.38 -11.31 -10.64
CA GLU A 307 -7.60 -10.21 -9.69
C GLU A 307 -8.28 -8.99 -10.31
N LYS A 308 -8.06 -8.68 -11.59
CA LYS A 308 -8.81 -7.63 -12.31
C LYS A 308 -10.27 -8.03 -12.49
N VAL A 309 -10.51 -9.20 -13.07
CA VAL A 309 -11.85 -9.77 -13.27
C VAL A 309 -12.59 -9.87 -11.93
N LYS A 310 -11.91 -10.25 -10.85
CA LYS A 310 -12.50 -10.29 -9.51
C LYS A 310 -12.94 -8.92 -9.00
N LYS A 311 -12.20 -7.84 -9.29
CA LYS A 311 -12.61 -6.48 -8.90
C LYS A 311 -13.85 -6.04 -9.68
N GLU A 312 -13.88 -6.30 -10.98
CA GLU A 312 -15.02 -6.00 -11.85
C GLU A 312 -16.25 -6.80 -11.44
N ASP A 313 -16.07 -8.11 -11.19
CA ASP A 313 -17.09 -8.99 -10.65
C ASP A 313 -17.64 -8.49 -9.30
N GLU A 314 -16.78 -7.97 -8.41
CA GLU A 314 -17.20 -7.44 -7.10
C GLU A 314 -18.11 -6.22 -7.28
N ILE A 315 -17.76 -5.31 -8.19
CA ILE A 315 -18.57 -4.13 -8.52
C ILE A 315 -19.94 -4.58 -9.06
N VAL A 316 -19.96 -5.42 -10.10
CA VAL A 316 -21.18 -5.95 -10.70
C VAL A 316 -22.04 -6.66 -9.65
N TYR A 317 -21.44 -7.50 -8.82
CA TYR A 317 -22.15 -8.23 -7.78
C TYR A 317 -22.89 -7.30 -6.82
N TYR A 318 -22.27 -6.23 -6.32
CA TYR A 318 -22.94 -5.32 -5.40
C TYR A 318 -24.04 -4.48 -6.06
N HIS A 319 -23.91 -4.15 -7.35
CA HIS A 319 -25.02 -3.59 -8.13
C HIS A 319 -26.20 -4.58 -8.22
N LEU A 320 -25.93 -5.87 -8.47
CA LEU A 320 -26.96 -6.90 -8.50
C LEU A 320 -27.64 -7.09 -7.15
N VAL A 321 -26.89 -7.13 -6.04
CA VAL A 321 -27.47 -7.21 -4.69
C VAL A 321 -28.40 -6.03 -4.42
N LYS A 322 -28.04 -4.82 -4.87
CA LYS A 322 -28.86 -3.62 -4.65
C LYS A 322 -30.12 -3.57 -5.51
N LYS A 323 -30.06 -4.03 -6.76
CA LYS A 323 -31.17 -3.94 -7.73
C LYS A 323 -32.06 -5.18 -7.77
N LEU A 324 -31.49 -6.35 -7.48
CA LEU A 324 -32.12 -7.66 -7.63
C LEU A 324 -31.93 -8.53 -6.35
N PRO A 325 -32.25 -8.01 -5.14
CA PRO A 325 -31.93 -8.68 -3.88
C PRO A 325 -32.54 -10.08 -3.75
N ASP A 326 -33.71 -10.32 -4.33
CA ASP A 326 -34.44 -11.59 -4.21
C ASP A 326 -33.79 -12.75 -4.99
N ILE A 327 -33.09 -12.44 -6.08
CA ILE A 327 -32.44 -13.43 -6.96
C ILE A 327 -30.91 -13.37 -6.90
N ALA A 328 -30.35 -12.30 -6.32
CA ALA A 328 -28.91 -12.15 -6.16
C ALA A 328 -28.35 -13.23 -5.22
N PRO A 329 -27.15 -13.78 -5.51
CA PRO A 329 -26.52 -14.76 -4.63
C PRO A 329 -26.19 -14.16 -3.26
N LYS A 330 -26.35 -14.96 -2.19
CA LYS A 330 -26.12 -14.53 -0.79
C LYS A 330 -24.70 -14.04 -0.50
N SER A 331 -23.72 -14.39 -1.33
CA SER A 331 -22.34 -13.93 -1.17
C SER A 331 -21.65 -13.77 -2.52
N PHE A 332 -20.63 -12.92 -2.53
CA PHE A 332 -19.79 -12.71 -3.70
C PHE A 332 -19.15 -14.00 -4.21
N SER A 333 -18.69 -14.87 -3.30
CA SER A 333 -18.16 -16.19 -3.66
C SER A 333 -19.21 -17.10 -4.30
N ALA A 334 -20.47 -17.03 -3.85
CA ALA A 334 -21.56 -17.78 -4.48
C ALA A 334 -21.86 -17.24 -5.89
N TYR A 335 -21.84 -15.92 -6.07
CA TYR A 335 -21.95 -15.28 -7.39
C TYR A 335 -20.86 -15.76 -8.35
N ARG A 336 -19.59 -15.70 -7.95
CA ARG A 336 -18.50 -16.17 -8.82
C ARG A 336 -18.58 -17.66 -9.13
N ARG A 337 -18.97 -18.51 -8.18
CA ARG A 337 -19.23 -19.94 -8.46
C ARG A 337 -20.31 -20.13 -9.51
N MET A 338 -21.42 -19.39 -9.39
CA MET A 338 -22.53 -19.44 -10.32
C MET A 338 -22.15 -18.93 -11.73
N LYS A 339 -21.34 -17.87 -11.80
CA LYS A 339 -20.76 -17.32 -13.04
C LYS A 339 -19.87 -18.37 -13.72
N ASN A 340 -18.87 -18.88 -12.99
CA ASN A 340 -17.89 -19.84 -13.53
C ASN A 340 -18.55 -21.14 -14.00
N SER A 341 -19.60 -21.61 -13.32
CA SER A 341 -20.32 -22.82 -13.72
C SER A 341 -21.43 -22.58 -14.75
N ARG A 342 -21.65 -21.32 -15.17
CA ARG A 342 -22.77 -20.87 -16.01
C ARG A 342 -24.11 -21.52 -15.60
N SER A 343 -24.40 -21.51 -14.30
CA SER A 343 -25.58 -22.20 -13.76
C SER A 343 -26.89 -21.65 -14.35
N LYS A 344 -27.96 -22.45 -14.36
CA LYS A 344 -29.30 -21.99 -14.81
C LYS A 344 -29.77 -20.73 -14.07
N ASN A 345 -29.48 -20.65 -12.77
CA ASN A 345 -29.83 -19.48 -11.94
C ASN A 345 -28.99 -18.25 -12.30
N PHE A 346 -27.73 -18.44 -12.70
CA PHE A 346 -26.89 -17.35 -13.21
C PHE A 346 -27.46 -16.77 -14.50
N LEU A 347 -27.87 -17.61 -15.45
CA LEU A 347 -28.46 -17.13 -16.71
C LEU A 347 -29.75 -16.35 -16.48
N LYS A 348 -30.60 -16.78 -15.53
CA LYS A 348 -31.79 -15.99 -15.12
C LYS A 348 -31.40 -14.64 -14.51
N LEU A 349 -30.37 -14.62 -13.68
CA LEU A 349 -29.84 -13.39 -13.09
C LEU A 349 -29.30 -12.44 -14.17
N VAL A 350 -28.60 -12.96 -15.19
CA VAL A 350 -28.09 -12.19 -16.33
C VAL A 350 -29.23 -11.55 -17.12
N GLU A 351 -30.29 -12.29 -17.42
CA GLU A 351 -31.45 -11.72 -18.12
C GLU A 351 -32.14 -10.62 -17.29
N ALA A 352 -32.35 -10.86 -15.99
CA ALA A 352 -32.91 -9.84 -15.10
C ALA A 352 -32.00 -8.61 -14.98
N ALA A 353 -30.67 -8.78 -14.98
CA ALA A 353 -29.70 -7.70 -14.89
C ALA A 353 -29.78 -6.73 -16.08
N LYS A 354 -30.07 -7.22 -17.29
CA LYS A 354 -30.22 -6.40 -18.50
C LYS A 354 -31.34 -5.36 -18.37
N GLU A 355 -32.44 -5.70 -17.71
CA GLU A 355 -33.56 -4.77 -17.47
C GLU A 355 -33.14 -3.55 -16.64
N TYR A 356 -32.06 -3.67 -15.86
CA TYR A 356 -31.49 -2.59 -15.03
C TYR A 356 -30.24 -1.97 -15.64
N GLY A 357 -29.89 -2.32 -16.88
CA GLY A 357 -28.68 -1.82 -17.56
C GLY A 357 -27.37 -2.35 -16.95
N ILE A 358 -27.42 -3.43 -16.16
CA ILE A 358 -26.22 -4.05 -15.58
C ILE A 358 -25.68 -5.06 -16.59
N ASN A 359 -24.53 -4.76 -17.18
CA ASN A 359 -23.86 -5.68 -18.09
C ASN A 359 -22.97 -6.66 -17.30
N ILE A 360 -23.18 -7.95 -17.52
CA ILE A 360 -22.39 -9.02 -16.89
C ILE A 360 -21.57 -9.68 -18.00
N ASP A 361 -20.25 -9.60 -17.87
CA ASP A 361 -19.35 -10.33 -18.77
C ASP A 361 -19.53 -11.84 -18.58
N LEU A 362 -19.70 -12.56 -19.70
CA LEU A 362 -19.95 -14.00 -19.71
C LEU A 362 -18.70 -14.81 -20.07
N ASP A 363 -17.64 -14.15 -20.51
CA ASP A 363 -16.43 -14.80 -21.04
C ASP A 363 -15.39 -15.15 -19.98
#